data_AF-A0A3B1KLE6-F1
#
_entry.id   AF-A0A3B1KLE6-F1
#
_cell.length_a   1.000
_cell.length_b   1.000
_cell.length_c   1.000
_cell.angle_alpha   90.00
_cell.angle_beta   90.00
_cell.angle_gamma   90.00
#
_symmetry.space_group_name_H-M   'P 1'
#
loop_
_entity.id
_entity.type
_entity.pdbx_description
1 polymer ?
#
loop_
_entity_poly.entity_id
_entity_poly.type
_entity_poly.pdbx_seq_one_letter_code
_entity_poly.pdbx_strand_id
1 'polypeptide(L)'
;MAVVGFDVGFQSCFTAVVKNGGIETVTNEFTDRCTPAVVSFGPKNRTIGNAARNQIITNPGSTVCNFKRLHGRLFQDPVVQAERTNLPYDLVPLQDDRVGAKTNGLQMEKGQHCCCYSP
;
A
#
# COMPACT_ATOMS: atom_id res chain seq x y z
N MET A 1 27.24 6.83 -7.11
CA MET A 1 25.91 6.82 -6.45
C MET A 1 24.89 6.44 -7.52
N ALA A 2 23.99 5.50 -7.27
CA ALA A 2 22.98 5.08 -8.25
C ALA A 2 21.67 5.84 -8.01
N VAL A 3 21.03 6.30 -9.09
CA VAL A 3 19.71 6.96 -9.02
C VAL A 3 18.64 5.92 -9.35
N VAL A 4 17.61 5.85 -8.51
CA VAL A 4 16.48 4.94 -8.66
C VAL A 4 15.20 5.75 -8.83
N GLY A 5 14.45 5.46 -9.88
CA GLY A 5 13.12 6.00 -10.13
C GLY A 5 12.04 5.03 -9.66
N PHE A 6 11.04 5.55 -8.95
CA PHE A 6 9.88 4.80 -8.51
C PHE A 6 8.62 5.40 -9.13
N ASP A 7 7.92 4.61 -9.94
CA ASP A 7 6.53 4.89 -10.30
C ASP A 7 5.64 4.16 -9.30
N VAL A 8 5.02 4.91 -8.39
CA VAL A 8 4.10 4.37 -7.38
C VAL A 8 2.69 4.59 -7.88
N GLY A 9 2.16 3.68 -8.69
CA GLY A 9 0.81 3.77 -9.26
C GLY A 9 -0.30 3.40 -8.28
N PHE A 10 -1.55 3.46 -8.76
CA PHE A 10 -2.73 3.11 -7.95
C PHE A 10 -2.90 1.59 -7.79
N GLN A 11 -2.62 0.82 -8.85
CA GLN A 11 -2.72 -0.65 -8.85
C GLN A 11 -1.36 -1.34 -8.95
N SER A 12 -0.41 -0.71 -9.64
CA SER A 12 0.88 -1.28 -9.98
C SER A 12 1.97 -0.23 -9.83
N CYS A 13 3.16 -0.70 -9.49
CA CYS A 13 4.36 0.09 -9.34
C CYS A 13 5.47 -0.46 -10.24
N PHE A 14 6.35 0.43 -10.69
CA PHE A 14 7.52 0.10 -11.47
C PHE A 14 8.76 0.77 -10.87
N THR A 15 9.90 0.08 -10.95
CA THR A 15 11.19 0.63 -10.49
C THR A 15 12.16 0.64 -11.66
N ALA A 16 12.91 1.73 -11.81
CA ALA A 16 13.95 1.84 -12.82
C ALA A 16 15.24 2.38 -12.21
N VAL A 17 16.38 2.00 -12.77
CA VAL A 17 17.70 2.44 -12.34
C VAL A 17 18.49 2.97 -13.52
N VAL A 18 19.25 4.05 -13.29
CA VAL A 18 20.21 4.54 -14.28
C VAL A 18 21.50 3.73 -14.15
N LYS A 19 21.86 2.98 -15.20
CA LYS A 19 23.05 2.12 -15.23
C LYS A 19 23.64 2.10 -16.64
N ASN A 20 24.97 2.06 -16.74
CA ASN A 20 25.71 1.91 -18.00
C ASN A 20 25.32 2.93 -19.11
N GLY A 21 25.01 4.17 -18.72
CA GLY A 21 24.60 5.21 -19.67
C GLY A 21 23.16 5.09 -20.18
N GLY A 22 22.36 4.16 -19.65
CA GLY A 22 20.94 3.96 -19.96
C GLY A 22 20.05 3.85 -18.73
N ILE A 23 18.76 3.60 -18.97
CA ILE A 23 17.75 3.35 -17.94
C ILE A 23 17.27 1.90 -18.09
N GLU A 24 17.33 1.14 -17.00
CA GLU A 24 16.88 -0.25 -16.95
C GLU A 24 15.73 -0.39 -15.95
N THR A 25 14.65 -1.08 -16.34
CA THR A 25 13.55 -1.43 -15.43
C THR A 25 13.93 -2.66 -14.60
N VAL A 26 13.74 -2.58 -13.30
CA VAL A 26 14.09 -3.63 -12.34
C VAL A 26 12.96 -4.65 -12.23
N THR A 27 13.32 -5.94 -12.21
CA THR A 27 12.38 -7.04 -11.94
C THR A 27 12.30 -7.34 -10.45
N ASN A 28 11.12 -7.74 -9.99
CA ASN A 28 10.88 -8.24 -8.64
C ASN A 28 11.33 -9.71 -8.49
N GLU A 29 11.08 -10.30 -7.33
CA GLU A 29 11.41 -11.68 -6.98
C GLU A 29 10.65 -12.73 -7.84
N PHE A 30 9.61 -12.31 -8.56
CA PHE A 30 8.85 -13.13 -9.52
C PHE A 30 9.32 -12.94 -10.97
N THR A 31 10.43 -12.23 -11.19
CA THR A 31 10.92 -11.87 -12.55
C THR A 31 9.94 -10.98 -13.32
N ASP A 32 8.99 -10.35 -12.65
CA ASP A 32 8.07 -9.39 -13.23
C ASP A 32 8.57 -7.97 -12.99
N ARG A 33 8.38 -7.07 -13.97
CA ARG A 33 8.69 -5.64 -13.82
C ARG A 33 7.57 -4.89 -13.12
N CYS A 34 6.37 -5.46 -13.11
CA CYS A 34 5.18 -4.91 -12.47
C CYS A 34 5.07 -5.43 -11.04
N THR A 35 5.08 -4.53 -10.05
CA THR A 35 4.83 -4.88 -8.64
C THR A 35 3.46 -4.35 -8.23
N PRO A 36 2.50 -5.20 -7.82
CA PRO A 36 1.19 -4.73 -7.34
C PRO A 36 1.31 -3.77 -6.15
N ALA A 37 0.55 -2.67 -6.17
CA ALA A 37 0.46 -1.71 -5.08
C ALA A 37 -0.46 -2.22 -3.96
N VAL A 38 -0.05 -3.32 -3.31
CA VAL A 38 -0.84 -4.02 -2.29
C VAL A 38 0.06 -4.40 -1.12
N VAL A 39 -0.46 -4.24 0.09
CA VAL A 39 0.19 -4.63 1.34
C VAL A 39 -0.78 -5.50 2.14
N SER A 40 -0.36 -6.70 2.55
CA SER A 40 -1.13 -7.56 3.44
C SER A 40 -0.43 -7.69 4.78
N PHE A 41 -1.21 -7.56 5.86
CA PHE A 41 -0.73 -7.68 7.22
C PHE A 41 -1.12 -9.05 7.78
N GLY A 42 -0.10 -9.87 8.03
CA GLY A 42 -0.22 -11.11 8.78
C GLY A 42 0.06 -10.90 10.27
N PRO A 43 -0.03 -11.97 11.07
CA PRO A 43 0.19 -11.90 12.51
C PRO A 43 1.65 -11.62 12.89
N LYS A 44 2.62 -12.01 12.05
CA LYS A 44 4.06 -11.91 12.34
C LYS A 44 4.85 -11.07 11.34
N ASN A 45 4.29 -10.81 10.16
CA ASN A 45 4.97 -10.08 9.11
C ASN A 45 3.95 -9.33 8.25
N ARG A 46 4.48 -8.41 7.43
CA ARG A 46 3.74 -7.82 6.31
C ARG A 46 4.29 -8.39 5.02
N THR A 47 3.41 -8.70 4.08
CA THR A 47 3.77 -9.04 2.70
C THR A 47 3.40 -7.87 1.79
N ILE A 48 4.15 -7.69 0.71
CA ILE A 48 4.00 -6.56 -0.23
C ILE A 48 4.02 -7.13 -1.65
N GLY A 49 3.37 -6.46 -2.59
CA GLY A 49 3.47 -6.83 -4.01
C GLY A 49 2.67 -8.06 -4.37
N ASN A 50 3.26 -8.93 -5.19
CA ASN A 50 2.62 -10.13 -5.72
C ASN A 50 2.16 -11.07 -4.59
N ALA A 51 2.97 -11.24 -3.54
CA ALA A 51 2.62 -12.07 -2.39
C ALA A 51 1.40 -11.53 -1.62
N ALA A 52 1.27 -10.21 -1.49
CA ALA A 52 0.11 -9.58 -0.85
C ALA A 52 -1.15 -9.66 -1.72
N ARG A 53 -1.00 -9.49 -3.05
CA ARG A 53 -2.11 -9.59 -4.00
C ARG A 53 -2.82 -10.94 -3.94
N ASN A 54 -2.07 -12.03 -3.73
CA ASN A 54 -2.64 -13.37 -3.57
C ASN A 54 -3.51 -13.51 -2.30
N GLN A 55 -3.35 -12.62 -1.32
CA GLN A 55 -4.08 -12.64 -0.06
C GLN A 55 -5.35 -11.78 -0.06
N ILE A 56 -5.66 -11.08 -1.15
CA ILE A 56 -6.88 -10.24 -1.25
C ILE A 56 -8.15 -11.06 -0.96
N ILE A 57 -8.18 -12.31 -1.40
CA ILE A 57 -9.35 -13.20 -1.23
C ILE A 57 -9.33 -13.88 0.15
N THR A 58 -8.16 -14.28 0.64
CA THR A 58 -8.02 -15.08 1.87
C THR A 58 -7.93 -14.23 3.15
N ASN A 59 -7.43 -13.00 3.04
CA ASN A 59 -7.28 -12.05 4.15
C ASN A 59 -7.74 -10.63 3.73
N PRO A 60 -9.00 -10.45 3.28
CA PRO A 60 -9.48 -9.18 2.73
C PRO A 60 -9.39 -8.01 3.72
N GLY A 61 -9.78 -8.24 4.98
CA GLY A 61 -9.82 -7.18 6.00
C GLY A 61 -8.45 -6.68 6.48
N SER A 62 -7.37 -7.41 6.19
CA SER A 62 -6.00 -6.96 6.50
C SER A 62 -5.12 -6.81 5.25
N THR A 63 -5.73 -6.81 4.05
CA THR A 63 -5.04 -6.55 2.79
C THR A 63 -5.43 -5.20 2.23
N VAL A 64 -4.51 -4.24 2.30
CA VAL A 64 -4.69 -2.86 1.86
C VAL A 64 -4.26 -2.72 0.40
N CYS A 65 -5.20 -2.34 -0.46
CA CYS A 65 -5.00 -2.01 -1.87
C CYS A 65 -5.69 -0.69 -2.21
N ASN A 66 -5.44 -0.10 -3.38
CA ASN A 66 -6.15 1.11 -3.83
C ASN A 66 -5.98 2.35 -2.92
N PHE A 67 -4.90 2.41 -2.13
CA PHE A 67 -4.73 3.47 -1.13
C PHE A 67 -4.23 4.80 -1.71
N LYS A 68 -3.64 4.82 -2.91
CA LYS A 68 -3.05 6.05 -3.50
C LYS A 68 -4.06 7.21 -3.64
N ARG A 69 -5.35 6.90 -3.82
CA ARG A 69 -6.42 7.92 -3.89
C ARG A 69 -6.75 8.58 -2.55
N LEU A 70 -6.38 7.95 -1.44
CA LEU A 70 -6.65 8.40 -0.08
C LEU A 70 -5.57 9.37 0.44
N HIS A 71 -4.39 9.42 -0.20
CA HIS A 71 -3.29 10.28 0.21
C HIS A 71 -3.69 11.76 0.23
N GLY A 72 -3.43 12.42 1.35
CA GLY A 72 -3.68 13.85 1.55
C GLY A 72 -5.15 14.23 1.73
N ARG A 73 -6.07 13.26 1.76
CA ARG A 73 -7.50 13.51 1.97
C ARG A 73 -7.86 13.43 3.45
N LEU A 74 -8.89 14.19 3.82
CA LEU A 74 -9.55 14.08 5.10
C LEU A 74 -10.53 12.92 5.08
N PHE A 75 -10.78 12.30 6.24
CA PHE A 75 -11.70 11.19 6.38
C PHE A 75 -13.11 11.54 5.89
N GLN A 76 -13.56 12.77 6.12
CA GLN A 76 -14.90 13.24 5.72
C GLN A 76 -15.02 13.66 4.24
N ASP A 77 -13.95 13.56 3.44
CA ASP A 77 -14.00 13.88 2.01
C ASP A 77 -15.01 12.94 1.30
N PRO A 78 -15.96 13.47 0.49
CA PRO A 78 -16.92 12.65 -0.26
C PRO A 78 -16.26 11.54 -1.09
N VAL A 79 -15.06 11.77 -1.62
CA VAL A 79 -14.29 10.77 -2.37
C VAL A 79 -13.87 9.61 -1.47
N VAL A 80 -13.45 9.90 -0.23
CA VAL A 80 -13.07 8.86 0.75
C VAL A 80 -14.29 8.07 1.18
N GLN A 81 -15.42 8.73 1.43
CA GLN A 81 -16.66 8.05 1.81
C GLN A 81 -17.20 7.15 0.68
N ALA A 82 -17.09 7.58 -0.58
CA ALA A 82 -17.45 6.77 -1.74
C ALA A 82 -16.49 5.59 -1.96
N GLU A 83 -15.18 5.77 -1.77
CA GLU A 83 -14.21 4.66 -1.88
C GLU A 83 -14.37 3.66 -0.74
N ARG A 84 -14.72 4.12 0.48
CA ARG A 84 -14.90 3.27 1.66
C ARG A 84 -15.88 2.12 1.44
N THR A 85 -16.95 2.32 0.68
CA THR A 85 -17.94 1.27 0.39
C THR A 85 -17.44 0.22 -0.59
N ASN A 86 -16.38 0.52 -1.33
CA ASN A 86 -15.82 -0.36 -2.37
C ASN A 86 -14.57 -1.11 -1.90
N LEU A 87 -14.09 -0.85 -0.69
CA LEU A 87 -12.87 -1.45 -0.15
C LEU A 87 -13.21 -2.65 0.74
N PRO A 88 -12.41 -3.73 0.68
CA PRO A 88 -12.64 -4.93 1.50
C PRO A 88 -12.12 -4.80 2.95
N TYR A 89 -11.60 -3.63 3.32
CA TYR A 89 -11.01 -3.32 4.61
C TYR A 89 -11.56 -2.00 5.16
N ASP A 90 -11.48 -1.84 6.48
CA ASP A 90 -12.07 -0.69 7.16
C ASP A 90 -11.16 0.54 7.09
N LEU A 91 -11.72 1.67 6.64
CA LEU A 91 -11.12 2.99 6.81
C LEU A 91 -11.58 3.62 8.13
N VAL A 92 -10.64 4.24 8.84
CA VAL A 92 -10.85 4.93 10.12
C VAL A 92 -10.27 6.34 10.10
N PRO A 93 -10.86 7.31 10.81
CA PRO A 93 -10.24 8.61 11.00
C PRO A 93 -9.04 8.50 11.94
N LEU A 94 -7.94 9.16 11.58
CA LEU A 94 -6.79 9.37 12.46
C LEU A 94 -7.01 10.60 13.36
N GLN A 95 -6.09 10.84 14.30
CA GLN A 95 -6.18 11.95 15.26
C GLN A 95 -6.18 13.33 14.62
N ASP A 96 -5.68 13.43 13.39
CA ASP A 96 -5.59 14.66 12.58
C ASP A 96 -6.62 14.68 11.44
N ASP A 97 -7.71 13.93 11.59
CA ASP A 97 -8.80 13.76 10.61
C ASP A 97 -8.36 13.20 9.25
N ARG A 98 -7.13 12.69 9.11
CA ARG A 98 -6.69 11.98 7.90
C ARG A 98 -7.22 10.54 7.88
N VAL A 99 -7.14 9.93 6.70
CA VAL A 99 -7.59 8.55 6.49
C VAL A 99 -6.54 7.55 6.98
N GLY A 100 -6.94 6.61 7.83
CA GLY A 100 -6.18 5.42 8.21
C GLY A 100 -6.89 4.14 7.74
N ALA A 101 -6.14 3.06 7.57
CA ALA A 101 -6.69 1.73 7.31
C ALA A 101 -6.53 0.86 8.57
N LYS A 102 -7.62 0.24 9.03
CA LYS A 102 -7.62 -0.68 10.16
C LYS A 102 -7.28 -2.08 9.69
N THR A 103 -6.29 -2.70 10.32
CA THR A 103 -5.81 -4.05 9.97
C THR A 103 -5.53 -4.83 11.25
N ASN A 104 -5.76 -6.14 11.24
CA ASN A 104 -5.63 -7.00 12.43
C ASN A 104 -4.19 -7.51 12.68
N GLY A 105 -3.19 -6.89 12.05
CA GLY A 105 -1.78 -7.29 12.12
C GLY A 105 -0.95 -6.43 13.07
N LEU A 106 0.38 -6.65 13.04
CA LEU A 106 1.38 -5.96 13.86
C LEU A 106 1.13 -4.44 13.96
N GLN A 107 1.04 -3.93 15.19
CA GLN A 107 1.13 -2.50 15.48
C GLN A 107 2.45 -1.97 14.92
N MET A 108 2.38 -1.14 13.89
CA MET A 108 3.55 -0.39 13.44
C MET A 108 3.76 0.75 14.44
N GLU A 109 4.98 0.89 14.97
CA GLU A 109 5.33 1.96 15.90
C GLU A 109 4.92 3.33 15.34
N LYS A 110 4.37 4.19 16.21
CA LYS A 110 4.07 5.60 15.95
C LYS A 110 5.32 6.30 15.43
N GLY A 111 5.50 6.36 14.11
CA GLY A 111 6.69 6.93 13.47
C GLY A 111 6.95 6.40 12.06
N GLN A 112 6.47 5.20 11.72
CA GLN A 112 6.45 4.74 10.33
C GLN A 112 5.18 5.26 9.64
N HIS A 113 5.33 5.93 8.51
CA HIS A 113 4.30 6.66 7.73
C HIS A 113 3.15 5.79 7.16
N CYS A 114 2.80 4.69 7.82
CA CYS A 114 1.61 3.89 7.55
C CYS A 114 0.88 3.70 8.87
N CYS A 115 -0.03 4.63 9.20
CA CYS A 115 -0.79 4.63 10.44
C CYS A 115 -1.86 3.52 10.42
N CYS A 116 -1.45 2.30 10.72
CA CYS A 116 -2.34 1.19 11.06
C CYS A 116 -2.56 1.23 12.58
N TYR A 117 -3.79 1.53 13.01
CA TYR A 117 -4.16 1.65 14.42
C TYR A 117 -5.07 0.47 14.82
N SER A 118 -4.83 -0.11 15.99
CA SER A 118 -5.82 -0.92 16.74
C SER A 118 -6.28 -0.12 17.97
N PRO A 119 -7.50 -0.34 18.47
CA PRO A 119 -8.07 0.40 19.60
C PRO A 119 -7.21 0.31 20.86
#